data_AF-A0A135VRY8-F1
#
_entry.id   AF-A0A135VRY8-F1
#
_cell.length_a   1.000
_cell.length_b   1.000
_cell.length_c   1.000
_cell.angle_alpha   90.00
_cell.angle_beta   90.00
_cell.angle_gamma   90.00
#
_symmetry.space_group_name_H-M   'P 1'
#
loop_
_entity.id
_entity.type
_entity.pdbx_description
1 polymer ?
#
loop_
_entity_poly.entity_id
_entity_poly.type
_entity_poly.pdbx_seq_one_letter_code
_entity_poly.pdbx_strand_id
1 'polypeptide(L)'
;MASGVDRVVQGAFYGTGATLNMDKVGFRPKLVRVVNVASGGLCRIEWFKGMADDTGVKTSIDGDISVLTSLGITPRANGFALGADTDLNVSGELCHYEAHE
;
A
#
# COMPACT_ATOMS: atom_id res chain seq x y z
N MET A 1 -2.53 -20.63 -21.11
CA MET A 1 -1.29 -21.00 -20.41
C MET A 1 -0.85 -19.78 -19.60
N ALA A 2 -1.38 -19.60 -18.38
CA ALA A 2 -0.82 -18.61 -17.47
C ALA A 2 0.51 -19.17 -16.98
N SER A 3 1.62 -18.51 -17.30
CA SER A 3 2.92 -18.84 -16.71
C SER A 3 2.75 -18.77 -15.19
N GLY A 4 2.84 -19.90 -14.49
CA GLY A 4 2.63 -20.04 -13.05
C GLY A 4 3.73 -19.41 -12.19
N VAL A 5 4.08 -18.16 -12.49
CA VAL A 5 4.98 -17.33 -11.69
C VAL A 5 4.13 -16.17 -11.21
N ASP A 6 3.66 -16.24 -9.97
CA ASP A 6 3.08 -15.09 -9.29
C ASP A 6 4.18 -14.02 -9.21
N ARG A 7 4.00 -12.93 -9.97
CA ARG A 7 4.96 -11.84 -9.98
C ARG A 7 4.80 -11.05 -8.69
N VAL A 8 5.90 -10.92 -7.96
CA VAL A 8 5.97 -10.08 -6.77
C VAL A 8 6.96 -8.95 -7.05
N VAL A 9 6.51 -7.71 -6.88
CA VAL A 9 7.37 -6.53 -6.92
C VAL A 9 7.43 -5.92 -5.54
N GLN A 10 8.65 -5.74 -5.04
CA GLN A 10 8.93 -5.07 -3.79
C GLN A 10 9.66 -3.76 -4.05
N GLY A 11 9.46 -2.78 -3.17
CA GLY A 11 10.15 -1.51 -3.27
C GLY A 11 9.99 -0.68 -2.01
N ALA A 12 10.53 0.52 -2.07
CA ALA A 12 10.40 1.51 -1.01
C ALA A 12 10.22 2.90 -1.60
N PHE A 13 9.57 3.77 -0.85
CA PHE A 13 9.39 5.19 -1.18
C PHE A 13 9.37 6.01 0.11
N TYR A 14 9.62 7.30 -0.01
CA TYR A 14 9.39 8.24 1.08
C TYR A 14 7.94 8.71 1.04
N GLY A 15 7.26 8.63 2.19
CA GLY A 15 5.94 9.23 2.34
C GLY A 15 5.98 10.74 2.09
N THR A 16 4.84 11.31 1.71
CA THR A 16 4.74 12.71 1.30
C THR A 16 3.60 13.47 1.98
N GLY A 17 2.72 12.80 2.73
CA GLY A 17 1.49 13.40 3.25
C GLY A 17 0.44 13.71 2.17
N ALA A 18 0.65 13.25 0.94
CA ALA A 18 -0.24 13.43 -0.21
C ALA A 18 -0.36 12.12 -0.99
N THR A 19 -1.37 12.01 -1.86
CA THR A 19 -1.57 10.81 -2.68
C THR A 19 -0.32 10.47 -3.49
N LEU A 20 0.14 9.21 -3.39
CA LEU A 20 1.32 8.70 -4.06
C LEU A 20 0.95 7.64 -5.09
N ASN A 21 1.59 7.71 -6.25
CA ASN A 21 1.36 6.79 -7.37
C ASN A 21 2.57 5.87 -7.58
N MET A 22 2.37 4.57 -7.40
CA MET A 22 3.39 3.52 -7.56
C MET A 22 3.22 2.81 -8.90
N ASP A 23 3.47 3.53 -9.99
CA ASP A 23 3.32 3.02 -11.37
C ASP A 23 4.48 2.13 -11.85
N LYS A 24 5.52 1.95 -11.03
CA LYS A 24 6.69 1.11 -11.34
C LYS A 24 6.47 -0.38 -11.13
N VAL A 25 5.30 -0.79 -10.64
CA VAL A 25 4.95 -2.21 -10.41
C VAL A 25 4.79 -2.96 -11.73
N GLY A 26 4.24 -2.31 -12.77
CA GLY A 26 4.17 -2.86 -14.13
C GLY A 26 3.01 -3.83 -14.38
N PHE A 27 2.14 -4.04 -13.40
CA PHE A 27 0.90 -4.80 -13.51
C PHE A 27 -0.15 -4.26 -12.54
N ARG A 28 -1.42 -4.63 -12.74
CA ARG A 28 -2.49 -4.34 -11.77
C ARG A 28 -2.43 -5.35 -10.64
N PRO A 29 -2.09 -4.96 -9.40
CA PRO A 29 -1.88 -5.90 -8.32
C PRO A 29 -3.20 -6.52 -7.84
N LYS A 30 -3.13 -7.80 -7.46
CA LYS A 30 -4.17 -8.53 -6.71
C LYS A 30 -3.98 -8.44 -5.20
N LEU A 31 -2.79 -8.12 -4.73
CA LEU A 31 -2.50 -7.84 -3.32
C LEU A 31 -1.47 -6.73 -3.25
N VAL A 32 -1.69 -5.78 -2.34
CA VAL A 32 -0.73 -4.72 -2.01
C VAL A 32 -0.63 -4.64 -0.50
N ARG A 33 0.60 -4.70 -0.01
CA ARG A 33 0.90 -4.43 1.40
C ARG A 33 1.92 -3.30 1.45
N VAL A 34 1.62 -2.29 2.26
CA VAL A 34 2.53 -1.18 2.54
C VAL A 34 2.79 -1.15 4.03
N VAL A 35 4.05 -0.96 4.40
CA VAL A 35 4.52 -0.89 5.78
C VAL A 35 5.36 0.35 5.95
N ASN A 36 4.95 1.23 6.85
CA ASN A 36 5.77 2.31 7.38
C ASN A 36 6.48 1.80 8.64
N VAL A 37 7.82 1.81 8.63
CA VAL A 37 8.68 1.32 9.72
C VAL A 37 9.48 2.44 10.38
N ALA A 38 9.04 3.69 10.24
CA ALA A 38 9.71 4.85 10.78
C ALA A 38 9.68 4.89 12.32
N SER A 39 10.40 5.86 12.91
CA SER A 39 10.59 5.96 14.36
C SER A 39 9.31 6.20 15.15
N GLY A 40 8.25 6.68 14.49
CA GLY A 40 6.92 6.88 15.09
C GLY A 40 6.21 5.58 15.46
N GLY A 41 6.65 4.45 14.91
CA GLY A 41 6.09 3.12 15.17
C GLY A 41 5.60 2.43 13.90
N LEU A 42 5.19 1.17 14.04
CA LEU A 42 4.78 0.33 12.91
C LEU A 42 3.36 0.71 12.47
N CYS A 43 3.22 1.22 11.24
CA CYS A 43 1.91 1.29 10.57
C CYS A 43 1.92 0.43 9.32
N ARG A 44 0.87 -0.36 9.09
CA ARG A 44 0.72 -1.14 7.86
C ARG A 44 -0.67 -1.04 7.30
N ILE A 45 -0.79 -1.17 5.99
CA ILE A 45 -2.06 -1.36 5.29
C ILE A 45 -1.95 -2.51 4.30
N GLU A 46 -3.04 -3.26 4.20
CA GLU A 46 -3.17 -4.38 3.29
C GLU A 46 -4.45 -4.20 2.46
N TRP A 47 -4.32 -4.34 1.15
CA TRP A 47 -5.42 -4.36 0.20
C TRP A 47 -5.32 -5.62 -0.65
N PHE A 48 -6.44 -6.26 -0.92
CA PHE A 48 -6.51 -7.43 -1.78
C PHE A 48 -7.69 -7.34 -2.74
N LYS A 49 -7.58 -8.06 -3.86
CA LYS A 49 -8.57 -8.08 -4.93
C LYS A 49 -9.94 -8.46 -4.38
N GLY A 50 -10.92 -7.61 -4.68
CA GLY A 50 -12.30 -7.74 -4.19
C GLY A 50 -12.67 -6.67 -3.17
N MET A 51 -11.68 -5.99 -2.58
CA MET A 51 -11.90 -4.76 -1.82
C MET A 51 -12.20 -3.58 -2.75
N ALA A 52 -12.90 -2.57 -2.22
CA ALA A 52 -13.18 -1.34 -2.95
C ALA A 52 -11.90 -0.52 -3.17
N ASP A 53 -11.91 0.37 -4.16
CA ASP A 53 -10.84 1.33 -4.38
C ASP A 53 -10.76 2.32 -3.19
N ASP A 54 -9.58 2.86 -2.93
CA ASP A 54 -9.29 3.79 -1.82
C ASP A 54 -9.55 3.19 -0.42
N THR A 55 -9.50 1.86 -0.29
CA THR A 55 -9.69 1.15 0.99
C THR A 55 -8.47 0.33 1.39
N GLY A 56 -8.50 -0.25 2.59
CA GLY A 56 -7.50 -1.21 3.03
C GLY A 56 -7.68 -1.58 4.51
N VAL A 57 -7.20 -2.75 4.91
CA VAL A 57 -7.10 -3.13 6.32
C VAL A 57 -5.83 -2.52 6.87
N LYS A 58 -5.96 -1.54 7.76
CA LYS A 58 -4.84 -0.88 8.42
C LYS A 58 -4.63 -1.43 9.82
N THR A 59 -3.37 -1.61 10.18
CA THR A 59 -2.93 -1.70 11.57
C THR A 59 -2.24 -0.38 11.93
N SER A 60 -2.79 0.34 12.90
CA SER A 60 -2.21 1.60 13.41
C SER A 60 -0.95 1.32 14.23
N ILE A 61 -0.24 2.40 14.58
CA ILE A 61 0.93 2.38 15.46
C ILE A 61 0.60 1.75 16.83
N ASP A 62 -0.62 1.98 17.32
CA ASP A 62 -1.10 1.47 18.60
C ASP A 62 -1.56 -0.01 18.53
N GLY A 63 -1.54 -0.61 17.32
CA GLY A 63 -1.93 -2.00 17.08
C GLY A 63 -3.41 -2.19 16.74
N ASP A 64 -4.20 -1.12 16.66
CA ASP A 64 -5.61 -1.20 16.27
C ASP A 64 -5.75 -1.64 14.83
N ILE A 65 -6.63 -2.61 14.58
CA ILE A 65 -6.94 -3.09 13.24
C ILE A 65 -8.29 -2.53 12.82
N SER A 66 -8.31 -1.77 11.73
CA SER A 66 -9.52 -1.15 11.18
C SER A 66 -9.51 -1.17 9.65
N VAL A 67 -10.69 -0.98 9.05
CA VAL A 67 -10.81 -0.81 7.60
C VAL A 67 -10.83 0.68 7.30
N LEU A 68 -9.87 1.15 6.51
CA LEU A 68 -9.93 2.45 5.87
C LEU A 68 -11.00 2.40 4.78
N THR A 69 -11.95 3.32 4.86
CA THR A 69 -12.98 3.53 3.83
C THR A 69 -12.63 4.66 2.86
N SER A 70 -11.52 5.35 3.12
CA SER A 70 -10.93 6.40 2.28
C SER A 70 -9.44 6.51 2.58
N LEU A 71 -8.66 7.12 1.69
CA LEU A 71 -7.20 7.32 1.80
C LEU A 71 -6.39 6.02 1.87
N GLY A 72 -6.97 4.90 1.43
CA GLY A 72 -6.35 3.59 1.41
C GLY A 72 -5.54 3.33 0.15
N ILE A 73 -5.62 2.11 -0.36
CA ILE A 73 -4.96 1.68 -1.59
C ILE A 73 -5.99 1.67 -2.73
N THR A 74 -5.62 2.26 -3.86
CA THR A 74 -6.37 2.15 -5.12
C THR A 74 -5.56 1.37 -6.15
N PRO A 75 -5.97 0.16 -6.57
CA PRO A 75 -5.29 -0.57 -7.63
C PRO A 75 -5.39 0.17 -8.97
N ARG A 76 -4.28 0.27 -9.70
CA ARG A 76 -4.17 0.92 -11.01
C ARG A 76 -3.68 -0.09 -12.05
N ALA A 77 -3.79 0.24 -13.33
CA ALA A 77 -3.41 -0.68 -14.42
C ALA A 77 -1.93 -1.12 -14.36
N ASN A 78 -1.03 -0.25 -13.90
CA ASN A 78 0.42 -0.48 -13.84
C ASN A 78 0.97 -0.47 -12.40
N GLY A 79 0.10 -0.55 -11.40
CA GLY A 79 0.51 -0.56 -10.00
C GLY A 79 -0.62 -0.15 -9.07
N PHE A 80 -0.36 0.74 -8.13
CA PHE A 80 -1.37 1.22 -7.18
C PHE A 80 -1.13 2.68 -6.82
N ALA A 81 -2.17 3.34 -6.31
CA ALA A 81 -2.05 4.59 -5.58
C ALA A 81 -2.24 4.33 -4.09
N LEU A 82 -1.52 5.12 -3.28
CA LEU A 82 -1.68 5.19 -1.84
C LEU A 82 -2.24 6.56 -1.46
N GLY A 83 -3.31 6.59 -0.68
CA GLY A 83 -3.89 7.82 -0.17
C GLY A 83 -3.01 8.54 0.86
N ALA A 84 -3.48 9.71 1.29
CA ALA A 84 -2.80 10.57 2.26
C ALA A 84 -3.11 10.16 3.72
N ASP A 85 -3.05 8.86 4.04
CA ASP A 85 -3.22 8.39 5.41
C ASP A 85 -2.12 8.96 6.32
N THR A 86 -2.51 9.53 7.46
CA THR A 86 -1.63 10.34 8.32
C THR A 86 -0.62 9.54 9.11
N ASP A 87 -0.77 8.22 9.21
CA ASP A 87 0.17 7.37 9.97
C ASP A 87 1.03 6.52 9.04
N LEU A 88 0.52 6.23 7.84
CA LEU A 88 1.20 5.39 6.86
C LEU A 88 1.98 6.20 5.82
N ASN A 89 1.46 7.35 5.38
CA ASN A 89 2.05 8.18 4.33
C ASN A 89 2.56 9.50 4.91
N VAL A 90 3.37 9.40 5.97
CA VAL A 90 3.96 10.55 6.65
C VAL A 90 5.11 11.11 5.82
N SER A 91 5.16 12.43 5.67
CA SER A 91 6.19 13.10 4.88
C SER A 91 7.60 12.82 5.43
N GLY A 92 8.48 12.27 4.59
CA GLY A 92 9.89 12.01 4.94
C GLY A 92 10.13 10.66 5.63
N GLU A 93 9.09 9.87 5.87
CA GLU A 93 9.22 8.53 6.46
C GLU A 93 9.41 7.48 5.36
N LEU A 94 10.25 6.47 5.63
CA LEU A 94 10.54 5.40 4.68
C LEU A 94 9.46 4.30 4.77
N CYS A 95 8.72 4.12 3.69
CA CYS A 95 7.71 3.10 3.56
C CYS A 95 8.18 2.01 2.59
N HIS A 96 7.95 0.75 2.96
CA HIS A 96 8.20 -0.42 2.13
C HIS A 96 6.89 -0.96 1.58
N TYR A 97 6.91 -1.52 0.38
CA TYR A 97 5.74 -2.17 -0.18
C TYR A 97 6.07 -3.49 -0.87
N GLU A 98 5.06 -4.34 -0.95
CA GLU A 98 5.01 -5.47 -1.87
C GLU A 98 3.69 -5.47 -2.64
N ALA A 99 3.77 -5.82 -3.91
CA ALA A 99 2.64 -5.94 -4.81
C ALA A 99 2.71 -7.30 -5.51
N HIS A 100 1.59 -8.02 -5.55
CA HIS A 100 1.48 -9.37 -6.13
C HIS A 100 0.49 -9.35 -7.29
N GLU A 101 0.79 -10.08 -8.38
CA GLU A 101 -0.05 -10.14 -9.59
C GLU A 101 -1.31 -10.99 -9.46
#